data_AF-A0A2V9V603-F1
#
_entry.id   AF-A0A2V9V603-F1
#
_cell.length_a   1.000
_cell.length_b   1.000
_cell.length_c   1.000
_cell.angle_alpha   90.00
_cell.angle_beta   90.00
_cell.angle_gamma   90.00
#
_symmetry.space_group_name_H-M   'P 1'
#
loop_
_entity.id
_entity.type
_entity.pdbx_description
1 polymer ?
#
loop_
_entity_poly.entity_id
_entity_poly.type
_entity_poly.pdbx_seq_one_letter_code
_entity_poly.pdbx_strand_id
1 'polypeptide(L)'
;MPRNRLWLEIVMLCATAAVLLALGLATVGASAALASANDQTSQTVAVDKYQAGAAQKFSGVVTDSMCTAKHDTSMNQSAAGCTLVCLKKGAKFALVDGDKIYFLSGGDGYLNKLAGERVVVSGTLEGDTIKVSSVDQPRP
;
A
#
# COMPACT_ATOMS: atom_id res chain seq x y z
N MET A 1 8.07 13.21 -36.78
CA MET A 1 9.03 13.14 -35.65
C MET A 1 8.68 14.21 -34.62
N PRO A 2 7.87 13.93 -33.57
CA PRO A 2 7.54 14.91 -32.51
C PRO A 2 8.09 14.56 -31.10
N ARG A 3 8.74 13.41 -30.94
CA ARG A 3 9.15 12.83 -29.64
C ARG A 3 10.18 13.69 -28.87
N ASN A 4 10.91 14.51 -29.60
CA ASN A 4 11.96 15.41 -29.13
C ASN A 4 11.42 16.76 -28.62
N ARG A 5 10.21 17.19 -29.05
CA ARG A 5 9.60 18.45 -28.59
C ARG A 5 8.88 18.29 -27.25
N LEU A 6 8.27 17.12 -27.02
CA LEU A 6 7.61 16.77 -25.75
C LEU A 6 8.60 16.62 -24.58
N TRP A 7 9.80 16.10 -24.84
CA TRP A 7 10.85 15.95 -23.82
C TRP A 7 11.38 17.31 -23.35
N LEU A 8 11.54 18.26 -24.27
CA LEU A 8 11.95 19.64 -23.96
C LEU A 8 10.90 20.40 -23.12
N GLU A 9 9.61 20.26 -23.45
CA GLU A 9 8.51 20.87 -22.66
C GLU A 9 8.44 20.30 -21.23
N ILE A 10 8.60 18.98 -21.06
CA ILE A 10 8.60 18.33 -19.74
C ILE A 10 9.78 18.81 -18.88
N VAL A 11 10.97 18.95 -19.47
CA VAL A 11 12.15 19.46 -18.75
C VAL A 11 11.96 20.93 -18.33
N MET A 12 11.34 21.76 -19.17
CA MET A 12 11.04 23.17 -18.86
C MET A 12 9.99 23.29 -17.75
N LEU A 13 8.97 22.42 -17.76
CA LEU A 13 7.90 22.40 -16.77
C LEU A 13 8.40 21.91 -15.39
N CYS A 14 9.34 20.97 -15.35
CA CYS A 14 10.00 20.56 -14.10
C CYS A 14 10.89 21.66 -13.50
N ALA A 15 11.59 22.44 -14.33
CA ALA A 15 12.47 23.51 -13.84
C ALA A 15 11.69 24.66 -13.18
N THR A 16 10.53 25.03 -13.71
CA THR A 16 9.70 26.10 -13.14
C THR A 16 9.00 25.67 -11.84
N ALA A 17 8.58 24.41 -11.73
CA ALA A 17 7.98 23.87 -10.51
C ALA A 17 8.97 23.85 -9.32
N ALA A 18 10.25 23.55 -9.57
CA ALA A 18 11.28 23.55 -8.53
C ALA A 18 11.55 24.94 -7.94
N VAL A 19 11.48 25.99 -8.76
CA VAL A 19 11.72 27.38 -8.32
C VAL A 19 10.58 27.90 -7.44
N LEU A 20 9.33 27.53 -7.72
CA LEU A 20 8.18 27.94 -6.92
C LEU A 20 8.14 27.25 -5.55
N LEU A 21 8.57 25.99 -5.47
CA LEU A 21 8.58 25.24 -4.21
C LEU A 21 9.62 25.80 -3.21
N ALA A 22 10.74 26.33 -3.72
CA ALA A 22 11.79 26.92 -2.88
C ALA A 22 11.36 28.24 -2.21
N LEU A 23 10.46 29.01 -2.82
CA LEU A 23 9.97 30.27 -2.24
C LEU A 23 8.83 30.07 -1.22
N GLY A 24 8.21 28.89 -1.15
CA GLY A 24 7.03 28.64 -0.32
C GLY A 24 7.30 28.30 1.16
N LEU A 25 8.54 28.03 1.56
CA LEU A 25 8.87 27.58 2.92
C LEU A 25 9.21 28.72 3.90
N ALA A 26 9.10 29.99 3.50
CA ALA A 26 9.57 31.12 4.29
C ALA A 26 8.50 31.86 5.13
N THR A 27 7.24 31.42 5.21
CA THR A 27 6.17 32.23 5.82
C THR A 27 5.31 31.56 6.90
N VAL A 28 5.83 30.64 7.72
CA VAL A 28 5.11 30.22 8.95
C VAL A 28 6.05 30.18 10.15
N GLY A 29 6.56 31.36 10.51
CA GLY A 29 7.07 31.65 11.84
C GLY A 29 6.24 32.79 12.44
N ALA A 30 5.88 32.64 13.73
CA ALA A 30 5.13 33.57 14.60
C ALA A 30 3.60 33.36 14.70
N SER A 31 3.19 32.50 15.64
CA SER A 31 2.01 32.77 16.46
C SER A 31 2.40 32.68 17.94
N ALA A 32 2.42 33.85 18.58
CA ALA A 32 2.59 34.04 20.01
C ALA A 32 1.22 33.91 20.72
N ALA A 33 1.25 33.23 21.86
CA ALA A 33 0.36 33.31 23.02
C ALA A 33 -1.15 33.61 22.80
N LEU A 34 -1.99 32.64 23.15
CA LEU A 34 -3.06 32.80 24.16
C LEU A 34 -3.39 31.43 24.76
N ALA A 35 -3.59 31.41 26.07
CA ALA A 35 -3.51 30.27 26.95
C ALA A 35 -4.50 29.12 26.66
N SER A 36 -3.98 27.90 26.61
CA SER A 36 -4.59 26.69 27.18
C SER A 36 -3.47 25.67 27.37
N ALA A 37 -3.36 25.13 28.59
CA ALA A 37 -2.31 24.22 28.98
C ALA A 37 -2.34 22.96 28.12
N ASN A 38 -1.36 22.81 27.24
CA ASN A 38 -0.82 21.49 26.93
C ASN A 38 0.68 21.63 26.67
N ASP A 39 1.42 21.10 27.63
CA ASP A 39 2.86 21.05 27.70
C ASP A 39 3.42 20.42 26.41
N GLN A 40 4.25 21.19 25.70
CA GLN A 40 5.11 20.70 24.62
C GLN A 40 6.55 20.74 25.14
N THR A 41 6.95 19.73 25.92
CA THR A 41 8.37 19.39 26.06
C THR A 41 8.55 17.94 26.46
N SER A 42 8.76 17.06 25.48
CA SER A 42 9.90 16.12 25.48
C SER A 42 9.74 15.09 24.37
N GLN A 43 10.70 15.08 23.45
CA GLN A 43 11.03 13.87 22.73
C GLN A 43 11.52 12.83 23.73
N THR A 44 10.75 11.76 23.96
CA THR A 44 11.27 10.49 24.47
C THR A 44 10.35 9.38 23.99
N VAL A 45 10.84 8.68 22.96
CA VAL A 45 10.39 7.40 22.40
C VAL A 45 8.88 7.32 22.15
N ALA A 46 8.49 7.60 20.91
CA ALA A 46 7.25 7.08 20.38
C ALA A 46 7.30 5.55 20.46
N VAL A 47 6.86 4.98 21.57
CA VAL A 47 6.05 3.78 21.48
C VAL A 47 4.83 4.24 20.71
N ASP A 48 4.85 4.00 19.40
CA ASP A 48 3.66 4.04 18.58
C ASP A 48 2.58 3.33 19.38
N LYS A 49 1.63 4.12 19.91
CA LYS A 49 0.32 3.57 20.15
C LYS A 49 -0.10 3.08 18.78
N TYR A 50 0.12 1.79 18.54
CA TYR A 50 -0.65 1.02 17.60
C TYR A 50 -2.09 1.28 18.04
N GLN A 51 -2.69 2.35 17.51
CA GLN A 51 -4.11 2.39 17.30
C GLN A 51 -4.33 1.12 16.50
N ALA A 52 -4.78 0.06 17.19
CA ALA A 52 -5.33 -1.09 16.53
C ALA A 52 -6.44 -0.52 15.66
N GLY A 53 -6.10 -0.25 14.40
CA GLY A 53 -6.98 0.41 13.47
C GLY A 53 -8.26 -0.40 13.46
N ALA A 54 -9.39 0.29 13.59
CA ALA A 54 -10.69 -0.35 13.45
C ALA A 54 -10.68 -1.23 12.20
N ALA A 55 -11.22 -2.45 12.28
CA ALA A 55 -11.16 -3.38 11.17
C ALA A 55 -11.74 -2.74 9.89
N GLN A 56 -10.91 -2.65 8.85
CA GLN A 56 -11.25 -2.10 7.55
C GLN A 56 -11.50 -3.22 6.55
N LYS A 57 -12.22 -2.90 5.48
CA LYS A 57 -12.47 -3.82 4.36
C LYS A 57 -11.60 -3.45 3.18
N PHE A 58 -10.92 -4.43 2.62
CA PHE A 58 -10.03 -4.31 1.48
C PHE A 58 -10.52 -5.24 0.39
N SER A 59 -10.86 -4.70 -0.77
CA SER A 59 -11.26 -5.51 -1.93
C SER A 59 -10.06 -5.65 -2.85
N GLY A 60 -9.79 -6.85 -3.36
CA GLY A 60 -8.66 -7.03 -4.27
C GLY A 60 -8.52 -8.47 -4.72
N VAL A 61 -7.50 -8.72 -5.54
CA VAL A 61 -7.14 -10.07 -5.97
C VAL A 61 -6.11 -10.63 -5.01
N VAL A 62 -6.37 -11.83 -4.48
CA VAL A 62 -5.39 -12.55 -3.65
C VAL A 62 -4.27 -13.06 -4.55
N THR A 63 -3.03 -12.69 -4.24
CA THR A 63 -1.82 -13.09 -4.96
C THR A 63 -0.68 -13.29 -3.96
N ASP A 64 0.55 -13.40 -4.44
CA ASP A 64 1.76 -13.49 -3.64
C ASP A 64 2.66 -12.26 -3.79
N SER A 65 3.56 -12.06 -2.84
CA SER A 65 4.50 -10.93 -2.80
C SER A 65 5.54 -10.94 -3.92
N MET A 66 5.76 -12.06 -4.61
CA MET A 66 6.80 -12.20 -5.65
C MET A 66 6.26 -11.91 -7.04
N CYS A 67 5.03 -12.36 -7.33
CA CYS A 67 4.38 -12.16 -8.60
C CYS A 67 3.45 -10.94 -8.59
N THR A 68 2.88 -10.56 -7.45
CA THR A 68 2.09 -9.31 -7.31
C THR A 68 0.98 -9.19 -8.37
N ALA A 69 0.22 -10.26 -8.58
CA ALA A 69 -0.78 -10.39 -9.64
C ALA A 69 -0.24 -10.25 -11.08
N LYS A 70 1.08 -10.27 -11.28
CA LYS A 70 1.70 -10.39 -12.59
C LYS A 70 1.89 -11.85 -12.91
N HIS A 71 1.00 -12.34 -13.76
CA HIS A 71 1.08 -13.69 -14.26
C HIS A 71 2.13 -13.76 -15.39
N ASP A 72 3.25 -14.44 -15.14
CA ASP A 72 4.22 -14.74 -16.18
C ASP A 72 3.70 -15.88 -17.05
N THR A 73 3.39 -15.58 -18.32
CA THR A 73 2.85 -16.55 -19.28
C THR A 73 3.83 -17.69 -19.60
N SER A 74 5.13 -17.53 -19.30
CA SER A 74 6.11 -18.59 -19.46
C SER A 74 5.91 -19.74 -18.47
N MET A 75 5.28 -19.48 -17.31
CA MET A 75 5.10 -20.49 -16.27
C MET A 75 3.98 -21.49 -16.56
N ASN A 76 3.12 -21.27 -17.57
CA ASN A 76 2.01 -22.18 -17.95
C ASN A 76 1.18 -22.70 -16.74
N GLN A 77 0.98 -21.85 -15.73
CA GLN A 77 0.24 -22.20 -14.51
C GLN A 77 -0.99 -21.30 -14.36
N SER A 78 -2.00 -21.72 -13.61
CA SER A 78 -3.08 -20.82 -13.20
C SER A 78 -2.55 -19.77 -12.21
N ALA A 79 -3.20 -18.61 -12.08
CA ALA A 79 -2.84 -17.60 -11.08
C ALA A 79 -2.76 -18.17 -9.65
N ALA A 80 -3.71 -19.04 -9.31
CA ALA A 80 -3.70 -19.82 -8.07
C ALA A 80 -2.43 -20.68 -7.95
N GLY A 81 -2.12 -21.49 -8.97
CA GLY A 81 -0.96 -22.38 -8.98
C GLY A 81 0.37 -21.63 -8.83
N CYS A 82 0.51 -20.50 -9.50
CA CYS A 82 1.68 -19.63 -9.41
C CYS A 82 1.86 -19.10 -7.97
N THR A 83 0.77 -18.58 -7.37
CA THR A 83 0.74 -18.12 -5.97
C THR A 83 1.20 -19.23 -5.02
N LEU A 84 0.69 -20.46 -5.19
CA LEU A 84 1.07 -21.59 -4.33
C LEU A 84 2.54 -21.99 -4.45
N VAL A 85 3.11 -21.91 -5.65
CA VAL A 85 4.54 -22.16 -5.87
C VAL A 85 5.39 -21.10 -5.17
N CYS A 86 5.01 -19.82 -5.26
CA CYS A 86 5.70 -18.73 -4.58
C CYS A 86 5.64 -18.87 -3.06
N LEU A 87 4.49 -19.25 -2.50
CA LEU A 87 4.35 -19.51 -1.06
C LEU A 87 5.27 -20.65 -0.59
N LYS A 88 5.40 -21.73 -1.39
CA LYS A 88 6.37 -22.82 -1.10
C LYS A 88 7.82 -22.34 -1.11
N LYS A 89 8.13 -21.28 -1.85
CA LYS A 89 9.44 -20.63 -1.88
C LYS A 89 9.64 -19.59 -0.77
N GLY A 90 8.64 -19.38 0.10
CA GLY A 90 8.69 -18.44 1.21
C GLY A 90 8.09 -17.07 0.91
N ALA A 91 7.37 -16.90 -0.21
CA ALA A 91 6.58 -15.69 -0.45
C ALA A 91 5.44 -15.57 0.56
N LYS A 92 4.89 -14.36 0.70
CA LYS A 92 3.71 -14.10 1.53
C LYS A 92 2.50 -13.82 0.66
N PHE A 93 1.32 -14.10 1.19
CA PHE A 93 0.08 -13.66 0.57
C PHE A 93 0.04 -12.14 0.48
N ALA A 94 -0.46 -11.63 -0.63
CA ALA A 94 -0.68 -10.22 -0.87
C ALA A 94 -2.07 -10.02 -1.49
N LEU A 95 -2.68 -8.88 -1.24
CA LEU A 95 -3.92 -8.44 -1.84
C LEU A 95 -3.61 -7.24 -2.74
N VAL A 96 -3.92 -7.38 -4.03
CA VAL A 96 -3.72 -6.30 -5.00
C VAL A 96 -5.06 -5.65 -5.32
N ASP A 97 -5.16 -4.35 -5.03
CA ASP A 97 -6.28 -3.49 -5.37
C ASP A 97 -5.81 -2.39 -6.34
N GLY A 98 -5.90 -2.69 -7.64
CA GLY A 98 -5.35 -1.83 -8.69
C GLY A 98 -3.84 -1.70 -8.53
N ASP A 99 -3.37 -0.49 -8.20
CA ASP A 99 -1.95 -0.18 -7.99
C ASP A 99 -1.47 -0.38 -6.56
N LYS A 100 -2.39 -0.69 -5.62
CA LYS A 100 -2.06 -0.89 -4.20
C LYS A 100 -1.83 -2.36 -3.91
N ILE A 101 -0.79 -2.65 -3.15
CA ILE A 101 -0.41 -4.00 -2.73
C ILE A 101 -0.38 -4.01 -1.22
N TYR A 102 -1.14 -4.92 -0.60
CA TYR A 102 -1.14 -5.12 0.84
C TYR A 102 -0.68 -6.53 1.16
N PHE A 103 0.22 -6.71 2.11
CA PHE A 103 0.56 -8.06 2.59
C PHE A 103 -0.55 -8.60 3.47
N LEU A 104 -0.86 -9.89 3.35
CA LEU A 104 -1.85 -10.54 4.20
C LEU A 104 -1.14 -11.37 5.26
N SER A 105 -1.53 -11.19 6.51
CA SER A 105 -1.04 -11.99 7.64
C SER A 105 -2.18 -12.76 8.27
N GLY A 106 -2.02 -14.09 8.32
CA GLY A 106 -2.99 -15.03 8.86
C GLY A 106 -3.94 -15.57 7.79
N GLY A 107 -4.57 -16.70 8.10
CA GLY A 107 -5.62 -17.26 7.23
C GLY A 107 -5.14 -18.07 6.04
N ASP A 108 -3.90 -18.52 6.07
CA ASP A 108 -3.23 -19.17 4.93
C ASP A 108 -4.03 -20.33 4.34
N GLY A 109 -4.76 -21.09 5.17
CA GLY A 109 -5.57 -22.22 4.72
C GLY A 109 -6.73 -21.86 3.79
N TYR A 110 -7.45 -20.76 4.06
CA TYR A 110 -8.52 -20.30 3.17
C TYR A 110 -7.99 -19.41 2.05
N LEU A 111 -6.98 -18.57 2.31
CA LEU A 111 -6.33 -17.76 1.27
C LEU A 111 -5.73 -18.61 0.16
N ASN A 112 -5.25 -19.82 0.49
CA ASN A 112 -4.79 -20.80 -0.49
C ASN A 112 -5.87 -21.20 -1.50
N LYS A 113 -7.12 -21.37 -1.02
CA LYS A 113 -8.27 -21.71 -1.88
C LYS A 113 -8.75 -20.53 -2.73
N LEU A 114 -8.52 -19.32 -2.22
CA LEU A 114 -8.94 -18.06 -2.84
C LEU A 114 -7.82 -17.41 -3.67
N ALA A 115 -6.69 -18.09 -3.83
CA ALA A 115 -5.55 -17.58 -4.57
C ALA A 115 -5.93 -17.31 -6.02
N GLY A 116 -5.65 -16.11 -6.51
CA GLY A 116 -6.03 -15.65 -7.85
C GLY A 116 -7.48 -15.20 -7.98
N GLU A 117 -8.30 -15.28 -6.93
CA GLU A 117 -9.67 -14.77 -6.93
C GLU A 117 -9.74 -13.36 -6.36
N ARG A 118 -10.79 -12.63 -6.77
CA ARG A 118 -11.14 -11.33 -6.18
C ARG A 118 -11.97 -11.57 -4.92
N VAL A 119 -11.51 -11.03 -3.79
CA VAL A 119 -12.16 -11.19 -2.49
C VAL A 119 -12.21 -9.87 -1.73
N VAL A 120 -13.03 -9.81 -0.69
CA VAL A 120 -13.06 -8.72 0.28
C VAL A 120 -12.50 -9.22 1.61
N VAL A 121 -11.31 -8.73 1.96
CA VAL A 121 -10.62 -9.03 3.20
C VAL A 121 -11.00 -7.98 4.25
N SER A 122 -11.55 -8.42 5.37
CA SER A 122 -11.77 -7.57 6.54
C SER A 122 -10.64 -7.78 7.54
N GLY A 123 -9.98 -6.70 7.96
CA GLY A 123 -8.83 -6.80 8.85
C GLY A 123 -8.29 -5.45 9.29
N THR A 124 -7.27 -5.47 10.16
CA THR A 124 -6.57 -4.26 10.59
C THR A 124 -5.34 -4.07 9.73
N LEU A 125 -5.18 -2.88 9.15
CA LEU A 125 -3.98 -2.51 8.42
C LEU A 125 -2.89 -2.03 9.39
N GLU A 126 -1.76 -2.71 9.34
CA GLU A 126 -0.57 -2.47 10.15
C GLU A 126 0.60 -2.15 9.21
N GLY A 127 0.82 -0.86 8.95
CA GLY A 127 1.71 -0.41 7.88
C GLY A 127 1.17 -0.86 6.52
N ASP A 128 1.89 -1.78 5.87
CA ASP A 128 1.48 -2.38 4.58
C ASP A 128 0.89 -3.78 4.74
N THR A 129 0.73 -4.28 5.98
CA THR A 129 0.23 -5.64 6.26
C THR A 129 -1.17 -5.60 6.84
N ILE A 130 -2.12 -6.28 6.19
CA ILE A 130 -3.46 -6.51 6.71
C ILE A 130 -3.43 -7.79 7.56
N LYS A 131 -3.72 -7.64 8.85
CA LYS A 131 -4.06 -8.77 9.72
C LYS A 131 -5.48 -9.22 9.39
N VAL A 132 -5.59 -10.38 8.73
CA VAL A 132 -6.88 -10.87 8.25
C VAL A 132 -7.73 -11.33 9.43
N SER A 133 -8.92 -10.74 9.55
CA SER A 133 -9.93 -11.12 10.55
C SER A 133 -11.05 -11.94 9.92
N SER A 134 -11.48 -11.60 8.71
CA SER A 134 -12.47 -12.34 7.93
C SER A 134 -12.25 -12.13 6.44
N VAL A 135 -12.66 -13.08 5.61
CA VAL A 135 -12.65 -12.95 4.15
C VAL A 135 -14.02 -13.31 3.61
N ASP A 136 -14.54 -12.43 2.77
CA ASP A 136 -15.81 -12.57 2.09
C ASP A 136 -15.54 -12.71 0.59
N GLN A 137 -16.10 -13.73 -0.04
CA GLN A 137 -16.10 -13.85 -1.49
C GLN A 137 -17.32 -13.10 -2.05
N PRO A 138 -17.13 -12.15 -2.99
CA PRO A 138 -18.25 -11.58 -3.73
C PRO A 138 -19.05 -12.72 -4.39
N ARG A 139 -20.32 -12.87 -3.99
CA ARG A 139 -21.23 -13.85 -4.60
C ARG A 139 -21.41 -13.48 -6.09
N PRO A 140 -21.28 -14.44 -7.03
CA PRO A 140 -21.46 -14.20 -8.46
C PRO A 140 -22.89 -13.75 -8.82
#